data_AF-A0A644YBZ2-F1
#
_entry.id   AF-A0A644YBZ2-F1
#
_cell.length_a   1.000
_cell.length_b   1.000
_cell.length_c   1.000
_cell.angle_alpha   90.00
_cell.angle_beta   90.00
_cell.angle_gamma   90.00
#
_symmetry.space_group_name_H-M   'P 1'
#
loop_
_entity.id
_entity.type
_entity.pdbx_description
1 polymer ?
#
loop_
_entity_poly.entity_id
_entity_poly.type
_entity_poly.pdbx_seq_one_letter_code
_entity_poly.pdbx_strand_id
1 'polypeptide(L)' 'MLRGLNKNVVVVRDTGSDLFEEAIFIVKPQAAASSATLVEEAKKIVEAAAGTPPRKKKWAKK' A
#
# COMPACT_ATOMS: atom_id res chain seq x y z
N MET A 1 5.31 11.35 12.39
CA MET A 1 5.15 12.48 11.43
C MET A 1 6.39 12.55 10.55
N LEU A 2 6.25 12.31 9.24
CA LEU A 2 7.33 12.53 8.27
C LEU A 2 7.47 14.04 8.03
N ARG A 3 8.42 14.69 8.72
CA ARG A 3 8.71 16.13 8.59
C ARG A 3 9.40 16.41 7.25
N GLY A 4 8.94 17.44 6.54
CA GLY A 4 9.72 18.13 5.50
C GLY A 4 9.35 17.87 4.04
N LEU A 5 8.32 17.08 3.75
CA LEU A 5 7.81 16.96 2.39
C LEU A 5 6.28 16.93 2.44
N ASN A 6 5.61 17.87 1.76
CA ASN A 6 4.17 17.85 1.55
C ASN A 6 3.83 16.63 0.66
N LYS A 7 3.92 15.44 1.25
CA LYS A 7 3.58 14.18 0.62
C LYS A 7 2.09 13.98 0.81
N ASN A 8 1.37 13.84 -0.29
CA ASN A 8 0.03 13.32 -0.25
C ASN A 8 0.13 11.86 0.21
N VAL A 9 -0.57 11.53 1.29
CA VAL A 9 -0.60 10.20 1.88
C VAL A 9 -2.00 9.66 1.80
N VAL A 10 -2.14 8.40 1.38
CA VAL A 10 -3.39 7.67 1.39
C VAL A 10 -3.24 6.52 2.37
N VAL A 11 -4.19 6.37 3.28
CA VAL A 11 -4.22 5.30 4.29
C VAL A 11 -5.41 4.40 4.00
N VAL A 12 -5.16 3.11 3.88
CA VAL A 12 -6.19 2.07 3.70
C VAL A 12 -6.15 1.17 4.93
N ARG A 13 -7.21 1.19 5.75
CA ARG A 13 -7.31 0.37 6.97
C ARG A 13 -7.92 -1.01 6.73
N ASP A 14 -8.69 -1.15 5.67
CA ASP A 14 -9.25 -2.44 5.29
C ASP A 14 -8.30 -3.11 4.30
N THR A 15 -7.35 -3.88 4.84
CA THR A 15 -6.31 -4.52 4.02
C THR A 15 -6.68 -5.93 3.57
N GLY A 16 -7.76 -6.50 4.12
CA GLY A 16 -8.11 -7.91 3.93
C GLY A 16 -7.05 -8.91 4.43
N SER A 17 -6.08 -8.47 5.25
CA SER A 17 -5.01 -9.30 5.79
C SER A 17 -5.19 -9.54 7.27
N ASP A 18 -5.04 -10.79 7.71
CA ASP A 18 -5.01 -11.15 9.13
C ASP A 18 -3.76 -10.63 9.88
N LEU A 19 -2.77 -10.09 9.14
CA LEU A 19 -1.47 -9.70 9.69
C LEU A 19 -1.26 -8.18 9.78
N PHE A 20 -1.98 -7.39 8.97
CA PHE A 20 -1.71 -5.96 8.80
C PHE A 20 -2.97 -5.12 8.96
N GLU A 21 -2.98 -4.21 9.93
CA GLU A 21 -4.13 -3.35 10.24
C GLU A 21 -4.30 -2.16 9.28
N GLU A 22 -3.23 -1.72 8.61
CA GLU A 22 -3.30 -0.60 7.68
C GLU A 22 -2.17 -0.64 6.63
N ALA A 23 -2.47 -0.09 5.46
CA ALA A 23 -1.53 0.17 4.38
C ALA A 23 -1.39 1.68 4.14
N ILE A 24 -0.15 2.16 4.09
CA ILE A 24 0.18 3.58 3.91
C ILE A 24 0.83 3.78 2.53
N PHE A 25 0.20 4.58 1.69
CA PHE A 25 0.69 4.92 0.36
C PHE A 25 1.21 6.35 0.34
N ILE A 26 2.43 6.52 -0.16
CA ILE A 26 3.06 7.82 -0.36
C ILE A 26 2.90 8.20 -1.83
N VAL A 27 2.05 9.17 -2.10
CA VAL A 27 1.72 9.60 -3.46
C VAL A 27 2.83 10.51 -3.97
N LYS A 28 3.21 10.31 -5.24
CA LYS A 28 4.17 11.20 -5.91
C LYS A 28 3.58 12.61 -6.01
N PRO A 29 4.37 13.67 -5.76
CA PRO A 29 3.86 15.03 -5.78
C PRO A 29 3.35 15.48 -7.15
N GLN A 30 3.79 14.82 -8.24
CA GLN A 30 3.33 15.11 -9.61
C GLN A 30 1.99 14.43 -9.97
N ALA A 31 1.43 13.60 -9.10
CA ALA A 31 0.17 12.92 -9.39
C ALA A 31 -1.00 13.92 -9.29
N ALA A 32 -1.49 14.37 -10.46
CA ALA A 32 -2.70 15.20 -10.56
C ALA A 32 -3.97 14.33 -10.55
N ALA A 33 -4.14 13.53 -9.49
CA ALA A 33 -5.30 12.67 -9.30
C ALA A 33 -6.11 13.16 -8.10
N SER A 34 -7.44 13.05 -8.19
CA SER A 34 -8.32 13.37 -7.06
C SER A 34 -8.06 12.41 -5.89
N SER A 35 -8.35 12.87 -4.67
CA SER A 35 -8.22 12.02 -3.48
C SER A 35 -9.05 10.73 -3.59
N ALA A 36 -10.25 10.80 -4.19
CA ALA A 36 -11.11 9.64 -4.41
C ALA A 36 -10.45 8.60 -5.33
N THR A 37 -9.92 9.04 -6.48
CA THR A 37 -9.21 8.16 -7.42
C THR A 37 -7.96 7.51 -6.81
N LEU A 38 -7.24 8.24 -5.95
CA LEU A 38 -6.06 7.71 -5.27
C LEU A 38 -6.42 6.65 -4.22
N VAL A 39 -7.55 6.81 -3.53
CA VAL A 39 -8.06 5.82 -2.57
C VAL A 39 -8.51 4.55 -3.28
N GLU A 40 -9.21 4.67 -4.42
CA GLU A 40 -9.63 3.51 -5.21
C GLU A 40 -8.44 2.71 -5.74
N GLU A 41 -7.42 3.39 -6.29
CA GLU A 41 -6.21 2.72 -6.76
C GLU A 41 -5.42 2.07 -5.60
N ALA A 42 -5.35 2.75 -4.45
CA ALA A 42 -4.73 2.17 -3.25
C ALA A 42 -5.46 0.88 -2.82
N LYS A 43 -6.80 0.86 -2.82
CA LYS A 43 -7.59 -0.34 -2.49
C LYS A 43 -7.31 -1.49 -3.45
N LYS A 44 -7.31 -1.24 -4.77
CA LYS A 44 -6.99 -2.27 -5.78
C LYS A 44 -5.63 -2.91 -5.55
N ILE A 45 -4.62 -2.11 -5.20
CA ILE A 45 -3.26 -2.61 -4.92
C ILE A 45 -3.26 -3.52 -3.68
N VAL A 46 -3.98 -3.13 -2.63
CA VAL A 46 -4.06 -3.91 -1.40
C VAL A 46 -4.83 -5.22 -1.61
N GLU A 47 -5.96 -5.18 -2.30
CA GLU A 47 -6.74 -6.38 -2.66
C GLU A 47 -5.92 -7.37 -3.50
N ALA A 48 -5.17 -6.87 -4.48
CA ALA A 48 -4.28 -7.70 -5.29
C ALA A 48 -3.13 -8.33 -4.46
N ALA A 49 -2.64 -7.61 -3.44
CA ALA A 49 -1.59 -8.09 -2.54
C ALA A 49 -2.13 -9.13 -1.54
N ALA A 50 -3.33 -8.94 -1.00
CA ALA A 50 -3.97 -9.86 -0.05
C ALA A 50 -4.21 -11.25 -0.65
N GLY A 51 -4.48 -11.34 -1.96
CA GLY A 51 -4.66 -12.60 -2.68
C GLY A 51 -3.38 -13.40 -2.97
N THR A 52 -2.18 -12.84 -2.74
CA THR A 52 -0.92 -13.52 -3.05
C THR A 52 -0.20 -13.96 -1.77
N PRO A 53 -0.21 -15.26 -1.41
CA PRO A 53 0.56 -15.73 -0.27
C PRO A 53 2.06 -15.45 -0.48
N PRO A 54 2.82 -15.10 0.56
CA PRO A 54 4.23 -14.78 0.42
C PRO A 54 4.96 -15.98 -0.16
N ARG A 55 5.55 -15.79 -1.35
CA ARG A 55 6.34 -16.79 -2.07
C ARG A 55 7.50 -17.19 -1.15
N LYS A 56 7.39 -18.32 -0.44
CA LYS A 56 8.43 -18.84 0.45
C LYS A 56 9.75 -18.87 -0.32
N LYS A 57 10.66 -17.95 -0.03
CA LYS A 57 12.04 -18.04 -0.50
C LYS A 57 12.62 -19.32 0.10
N LYS A 58 12.76 -20.37 -0.72
CA LYS A 58 13.55 -21.54 -0.35
C LYS A 58 14.98 -21.05 -0.18
N TRP A 59 15.42 -20.88 1.07
CA TRP A 59 16.84 -20.75 1.36
C TRP A 59 17.50 -22.04 0.89
N ALA A 60 18.23 -21.97 -0.23
CA ALA A 60 19.14 -23.03 -0.62
C ALA A 60 20.26 -23.03 0.43
N LYS A 61 20.25 -24.02 1.34
CA LYS A 61 21.44 -24.35 2.13
C LYS A 61 22.53 -24.78 1.14
N LYS A 62 23.65 -24.06 1.16
CA LYS A 62 24.91 -24.49 0.55
C LYS A 62 25.84 -24.90 1.67
#